data_AF-A0A843I5F0-F1
#
_entry.id   AF-A0A843I5F0-F1
#
_cell.length_a   1.000
_cell.length_b   1.000
_cell.length_c   1.000
_cell.angle_alpha   90.00
_cell.angle_beta   90.00
_cell.angle_gamma   90.00
#
_symmetry.space_group_name_H-M   'P 1'
#
loop_
_entity.id
_entity.type
_entity.pdbx_description
1 polymer ?
#
loop_
_entity_poly.entity_id
_entity_poly.type
_entity_poly.pdbx_seq_one_letter_code
_entity_poly.pdbx_strand_id
1 'polypeptide(L)' 'MRLRVLKALAARPMNAHQLAKELGVDYKTARHHLDVLERNGLVERAGEGYGALYMVSDALRRNWGLVEEAERYLDP' A
#
# COMPACT_ATOMS: atom_id res chain seq x y z
N MET A 1 0.09 7.95 6.83
CA MET A 1 0.04 7.74 5.36
C MET A 1 0.13 6.26 4.95
N ARG A 2 1.14 5.49 5.38
CA ARG A 2 1.31 4.08 4.94
C ARG A 2 0.10 3.18 5.19
N LEU A 3 -0.61 3.36 6.32
CA LEU A 3 -1.86 2.66 6.60
C LEU A 3 -2.94 2.93 5.53
N ARG A 4 -3.07 4.19 5.06
CA ARG A 4 -3.99 4.56 3.97
C ARG A 4 -3.62 3.86 2.65
N VAL A 5 -2.32 3.74 2.36
CA VAL A 5 -1.83 2.98 1.18
C VAL A 5 -2.21 1.52 1.29
N LEU A 6 -1.94 0.88 2.43
CA LEU A 6 -2.28 -0.53 2.66
C LEU A 6 -3.78 -0.78 2.49
N LYS A 7 -4.64 0.06 3.09
CA LYS A 7 -6.11 -0.07 2.97
C LYS A 7 -6.59 0.10 1.53
N ALA A 8 -6.04 1.06 0.78
CA ALA A 8 -6.37 1.23 -0.64
C ALA A 8 -5.98 0.01 -1.48
N LEU A 9 -4.76 -0.53 -1.27
CA LEU A 9 -4.28 -1.72 -1.99
C LEU A 9 -5.00 -3.02 -1.58
N ALA A 10 -5.49 -3.09 -0.34
CA ALA A 10 -6.32 -4.20 0.13
C ALA A 10 -7.69 -4.21 -0.55
N ALA A 11 -8.26 -3.03 -0.82
CA ALA A 11 -9.53 -2.91 -1.55
C ALA A 11 -9.39 -3.34 -3.01
N ARG A 12 -8.32 -2.93 -3.70
CA ARG A 12 -7.95 -3.43 -5.03
C ARG A 12 -6.49 -3.13 -5.37
N PRO A 13 -5.82 -3.95 -6.20
CA PRO A 13 -4.50 -3.61 -6.75
C PRO A 13 -4.54 -2.28 -7.52
N MET A 14 -3.47 -1.49 -7.39
CA MET A 14 -3.35 -0.18 -8.06
C MET A 14 -1.90 0.05 -8.49
N ASN A 15 -1.70 0.74 -9.61
CA ASN A 15 -0.38 1.33 -9.90
C ASN A 15 -0.16 2.61 -9.08
N ALA A 16 1.08 3.11 -9.05
CA ALA A 16 1.45 4.28 -8.25
C ALA A 16 0.65 5.56 -8.61
N HIS A 17 0.31 5.74 -9.88
CA HIS A 17 -0.49 6.88 -10.33
C HIS A 17 -1.95 6.80 -9.85
N GLN A 18 -2.57 5.62 -9.99
CA GLN A 18 -3.93 5.36 -9.49
C GLN A 18 -3.99 5.57 -7.98
N LEU A 19 -2.99 5.07 -7.25
CA LEU A 19 -2.90 5.22 -5.81
C LEU A 19 -2.74 6.69 -5.39
N ALA A 20 -1.91 7.46 -6.10
CA ALA A 20 -1.75 8.90 -5.85
C ALA A 20 -3.08 9.64 -6.01
N LYS A 21 -3.83 9.33 -7.08
CA LYS A 21 -5.15 9.91 -7.34
C LYS A 21 -6.17 9.51 -6.27
N GLU A 22 -6.23 8.22 -5.90
CA GLU A 22 -7.14 7.69 -4.87
C GLU A 22 -6.89 8.35 -3.51
N LEU A 23 -5.62 8.55 -3.14
CA LEU A 23 -5.24 9.10 -1.84
C LEU A 23 -5.18 10.64 -1.81
N GLY A 24 -5.37 11.31 -2.94
CA GLY A 24 -5.26 12.75 -3.07
C GLY A 24 -3.86 13.28 -2.74
N VAL A 25 -2.80 12.56 -3.13
CA VAL A 25 -1.41 12.94 -2.90
C VAL A 25 -0.64 13.03 -4.21
N ASP A 26 0.52 13.68 -4.20
CA ASP A 26 1.40 13.70 -5.36
C ASP A 26 2.01 12.31 -5.64
N TYR A 27 2.41 12.10 -6.90
CA TYR A 27 2.97 10.84 -7.36
C TYR A 27 4.24 10.42 -6.60
N LYS A 28 5.14 11.37 -6.27
CA LYS A 28 6.40 11.06 -5.56
C LYS A 28 6.11 10.58 -4.14
N THR A 29 5.14 11.17 -3.47
CA THR A 29 4.67 10.76 -2.14
C THR A 29 4.10 9.35 -2.17
N ALA A 30 3.21 9.04 -3.11
CA ALA A 30 2.69 7.69 -3.27
C ALA A 30 3.83 6.68 -3.56
N ARG A 31 4.76 7.04 -4.44
CA ARG A 31 5.86 6.14 -4.80
C ARG A 31 6.79 5.89 -3.61
N HIS A 32 7.17 6.92 -2.86
CA HIS A 32 8.00 6.77 -1.66
C HIS A 32 7.40 5.79 -0.65
N HIS A 33 6.07 5.86 -0.42
CA HIS A 33 5.42 4.92 0.48
C HIS A 33 5.37 3.49 -0.06
N LEU A 34 5.11 3.33 -1.36
CA LEU A 34 5.19 2.02 -2.02
C LEU A 34 6.59 1.41 -1.91
N ASP A 35 7.65 2.18 -2.17
CA ASP A 35 9.04 1.70 -2.05
C ASP A 35 9.35 1.20 -0.63
N VAL A 36 8.91 1.94 0.39
CA VAL A 36 9.12 1.52 1.79
C VAL A 36 8.32 0.27 2.12
N LEU A 37 7.07 0.16 1.70
CA LEU A 37 6.24 -1.01 1.98
C LEU A 37 6.73 -2.26 1.24
N GLU A 38 7.16 -2.10 0.00
CA GLU A 38 7.76 -3.15 -0.85
C GLU A 38 9.06 -3.66 -0.22
N ARG A 39 9.96 -2.76 0.21
CA ARG A 39 11.20 -3.13 0.92
C ARG A 39 10.97 -3.90 2.22
N ASN A 40 9.83 -3.70 2.87
CA ASN A 40 9.45 -4.41 4.11
C ASN A 40 8.59 -5.67 3.84
N GLY A 41 8.38 -6.05 2.58
CA GLY A 41 7.58 -7.23 2.22
C GLY A 41 6.08 -7.11 2.53
N LEU A 42 5.59 -5.89 2.77
CA LEU A 42 4.18 -5.62 3.07
C LEU A 42 3.33 -5.45 1.80
N VAL A 43 3.98 -5.08 0.70
CA VAL A 43 3.37 -4.90 -0.62
C VAL A 43 4.21 -5.63 -1.65
N GLU A 44 3.54 -6.27 -2.61
CA GLU A 44 4.13 -6.92 -3.76
C GLU A 44 3.86 -6.09 -5.02
N ARG A 45 4.79 -6.18 -5.98
CA ARG A 45 4.71 -5.49 -7.27
C ARG A 45 4.62 -6.52 -8.38
N ALA A 46 3.62 -6.38 -9.25
CA ALA A 46 3.44 -7.17 -10.46
C ALA A 46 3.71 -6.31 -11.71
N GLY A 47 4.67 -6.76 -12.53
CA GLY A 47 5.09 -6.09 -13.75
C GLY A 47 6.14 -4.99 -13.55
N GLU A 48 6.56 -4.39 -14.65
CA GLU A 48 7.69 -3.44 -14.70
C GLU A 48 7.26 -2.01 -15.07
N GLY A 49 8.17 -1.06 -14.84
CA GLY A 49 7.96 0.34 -15.20
C GLY A 49 6.77 1.02 -14.50
N TYR A 50 6.24 2.06 -15.14
CA TYR A 50 5.20 2.95 -14.62
C TYR A 50 3.83 2.27 -14.45
N GLY A 51 3.56 1.21 -15.21
CA GLY A 51 2.29 0.48 -15.20
C GLY A 51 2.21 -0.63 -14.14
N ALA A 52 3.28 -0.87 -13.39
CA ALA A 52 3.32 -1.96 -12.42
C ALA A 52 2.22 -1.82 -11.36
N LEU A 53 1.49 -2.90 -11.13
CA LEU A 53 0.45 -2.97 -10.11
C LEU A 53 1.08 -3.33 -8.77
N TYR A 54 0.62 -2.66 -7.72
CA TYR A 54 0.96 -2.96 -6.34
C TYR A 54 -0.24 -3.62 -5.67
N MET A 55 0.03 -4.57 -4.78
CA MET A 55 -0.97 -5.26 -3.99
C MET A 55 -0.42 -5.62 -2.61
N VAL A 56 -1.29 -5.72 -1.60
CA VAL A 56 -0.88 -6.22 -0.28
C VAL A 56 -0.33 -7.63 -0.43
N SER A 57 0.83 -7.90 0.18
CA SER A 57 1.48 -9.21 0.11
C SER A 57 0.61 -10.29 0.72
N ASP A 58 0.79 -11.53 0.25
CA ASP A 58 0.02 -12.66 0.77
C ASP A 58 0.23 -12.87 2.28
N ALA A 59 1.44 -12.62 2.77
CA ALA A 59 1.76 -12.69 4.19
C ALA A 59 0.98 -11.65 5.00
N LEU A 60 0.93 -10.40 4.54
CA LEU A 60 0.17 -9.35 5.23
C LEU A 60 -1.34 -9.58 5.11
N ARG A 61 -1.83 -10.05 3.96
CA ARG A 61 -3.24 -10.38 3.74
C ARG A 61 -3.75 -11.46 4.71
N ARG A 62 -2.97 -12.53 4.93
CA ARG A 62 -3.31 -13.57 5.93
C ARG A 62 -3.32 -13.06 7.37
N ASN A 63 -2.59 -11.99 7.65
CA ASN A 63 -2.45 -11.41 8.97
C ASN A 63 -3.09 -10.02 9.07
N TRP A 64 -4.13 -9.73 8.26
CA TRP A 64 -4.71 -8.40 8.17
C TRP A 64 -5.23 -7.86 9.50
N GLY A 65 -5.66 -8.75 10.40
CA GLY A 65 -6.05 -8.38 11.76
C GLY A 65 -4.96 -7.64 12.55
N LEU A 66 -3.66 -7.88 12.27
CA LEU A 66 -2.56 -7.11 12.88
C LEU A 66 -2.53 -5.66 12.39
N VAL A 67 -2.96 -5.40 11.16
CA VAL A 67 -3.08 -4.04 10.61
C VAL A 67 -4.23 -3.30 11.28
N GLU A 68 -5.37 -3.97 11.46
CA GLU A 68 -6.53 -3.41 12.16
C GLU A 68 -6.24 -3.15 13.63
N GLU A 69 -5.49 -4.05 14.28
CA GLU A 69 -5.01 -3.84 15.64
C GLU A 69 -4.05 -2.66 15.74
N ALA A 70 -3.05 -2.58 14.84
CA ALA A 70 -2.13 -1.45 14.80
C ALA A 70 -2.84 -0.12 14.52
N GLU A 71 -3.87 -0.11 13.67
CA GLU A 71 -4.70 1.07 13.39
C GLU A 71 -5.33 1.63 14.68
N ARG A 72 -5.86 0.76 15.56
CA ARG A 72 -6.43 1.18 16.85
C ARG A 72 -5.42 1.85 17.79
N TYR A 73 -4.13 1.51 17.69
CA TYR A 73 -3.07 2.14 18.49
C TYR A 73 -2.55 3.44 17.88
N LEU A 74 -2.73 3.63 16.57
CA LEU A 74 -2.25 4.81 15.84
C LEU A 74 -3.28 5.94 15.80
N ASP A 75 -4.56 5.62 15.93
CA ASP A 75 -5.68 6.58 15.94
C ASP A 75 -6.63 6.24 17.11
N PRO A 76 -6.25 6.59 18.36
CA PRO A 76 -7.00 6.24 19.56
C PRO A 76 -8.27 7.07 19.77
#